data_AF-A0AAU2VI47-F1
#
_entry.id   AF-A0AAU2VI47-F1
#
_cell.length_a   1.000
_cell.length_b   1.000
_cell.length_c   1.000
_cell.angle_alpha   90.00
_cell.angle_beta   90.00
_cell.angle_gamma   90.00
#
_symmetry.space_group_name_H-M   'P 1'
#
loop_
_entity.id
_entity.type
_entity.pdbx_description
1 polymer ?
#
loop_
_entity_poly.entity_id
_entity_poly.type
_entity_poly.pdbx_seq_one_letter_code
_entity_poly.pdbx_strand_id
1 'polypeptide(L)'
;MLPRGVDVPVTRPHIRATTESYLATHPEERHSLAGLLAVLDGPDDPSSRTTLPGHVTCSAAVVDRDGRVLHIVHRATSGKLLVPGGHLEPGDPTLLAAALRALLEEAGIPPGALCLTPQALGEPIDIDVHDIDESPAKGELKHQHYAFRFVFYLVDELPPEIALQEQEVSAARWLPLRDVTSPTLRAKIRDAGLDGRPEPVNASALIHDGAGSYLLHLRDDRPWIWEPWTLSLLGGGRERGDRNLADTVTRELSEEVPGLHLQDLKPYAVEEAISVDGLHVPIHVFSGRWNGDPDRLQLREGVLLHWVTPDQLDRLRLSPGLADLVRRHAAEQALARTVAARPVRHRGSRTVLNGVGVHLHLQDDEGRILLGLRHPDSAFAGNTWHYLSGKCEQESALTCLIREAREEAGLVIDPVDVSLAHVVHAVDAPGGPPLMQLVFRAHRWEGNPELLEPDKCLSWQWWEPTNLPEQLVDYTRAAIKGISAGSPYTELGW
;
A
#
# COMPACT_ATOMS: atom_id res chain seq x y z
N MET A 1 23.83 6.41 8.66
CA MET A 1 23.78 7.02 10.00
C MET A 1 23.05 6.05 10.90
N LEU A 2 23.77 5.29 11.74
CA LEU A 2 23.23 4.56 12.89
C LEU A 2 23.42 5.46 14.14
N PRO A 3 22.67 5.31 15.24
CA PRO A 3 21.64 4.31 15.55
C PRO A 3 20.24 4.94 15.79
N ARG A 4 19.15 4.24 15.50
CA ARG A 4 17.82 4.56 16.04
C ARG A 4 17.18 3.27 16.57
N GLY A 5 17.60 2.91 17.77
CA GLY A 5 16.84 2.15 18.75
C GLY A 5 17.23 2.78 20.06
N VAL A 6 16.33 3.52 20.70
CA VAL A 6 16.51 3.72 22.14
C VAL A 6 16.25 2.34 22.72
N ASP A 7 17.24 1.76 23.39
CA ASP A 7 17.10 0.54 24.18
C ASP A 7 16.05 0.85 25.27
N VAL A 8 14.77 0.68 24.94
CA VAL A 8 13.67 0.82 25.90
C VAL A 8 13.46 -0.58 26.46
N PRO A 9 13.83 -0.83 27.72
CA PRO A 9 13.65 -2.14 28.33
C PRO A 9 12.16 -2.46 28.45
N VAL A 10 11.85 -3.75 28.53
CA VAL A 10 10.51 -4.24 28.89
C VAL A 10 10.00 -3.52 30.14
N THR A 11 8.81 -2.94 30.05
CA THR A 11 8.23 -2.14 31.13
C THR A 11 7.22 -2.93 31.96
N ARG A 12 7.05 -2.57 33.24
CA ARG A 12 5.99 -3.15 34.09
C ARG A 12 4.58 -3.06 33.46
N PRO A 13 4.16 -1.93 32.84
CA PRO A 13 2.90 -1.87 32.10
C PRO A 13 2.79 -2.90 30.97
N HIS A 14 3.87 -3.14 30.21
CA HIS A 14 3.90 -4.17 29.16
C HIS A 14 3.69 -5.57 29.74
N ILE A 15 4.40 -5.91 30.81
CA ILE A 15 4.26 -7.22 31.49
C ILE A 15 2.84 -7.39 32.04
N ARG A 16 2.28 -6.35 32.67
CA ARG A 16 0.91 -6.37 33.17
C ARG A 16 -0.10 -6.56 32.05
N ALA A 17 0.01 -5.81 30.96
CA ALA A 17 -0.90 -5.93 29.82
C ALA A 17 -0.86 -7.35 29.22
N THR A 18 0.33 -7.90 29.03
CA THR A 18 0.52 -9.29 28.56
C THR A 18 -0.10 -10.30 29.53
N THR A 19 0.10 -10.12 30.84
CA THR A 19 -0.48 -11.00 31.88
C THR A 19 -2.01 -10.96 31.87
N GLU A 20 -2.60 -9.78 31.77
CA GLU A 20 -4.06 -9.61 31.76
C GLU A 20 -4.68 -10.14 30.45
N SER A 21 -4.03 -9.92 29.30
CA SER A 21 -4.43 -10.53 28.01
C SER A 21 -4.42 -12.06 28.07
N TYR A 22 -3.38 -12.62 28.69
CA TYR A 22 -3.27 -14.05 28.92
C TYR A 22 -4.38 -14.58 29.85
N LEU A 23 -4.62 -13.91 30.98
CA LEU A 23 -5.65 -14.29 31.96
C LEU A 23 -7.08 -14.12 31.41
N ALA A 24 -7.30 -13.27 30.41
CA ALA A 24 -8.58 -13.21 29.71
C ALA A 24 -8.90 -14.53 28.97
N THR A 25 -7.87 -15.27 28.54
CA THR A 25 -8.02 -16.62 27.95
C THR A 25 -7.90 -17.78 28.93
N HIS A 26 -7.16 -17.60 30.02
CA HIS A 26 -6.93 -18.62 31.04
C HIS A 26 -7.38 -18.11 32.43
N PRO A 27 -8.67 -17.78 32.62
CA PRO A 27 -9.15 -17.16 33.86
C PRO A 27 -8.95 -18.05 35.09
N GLU A 28 -8.94 -19.37 34.91
CA GLU A 28 -8.66 -20.37 35.95
C GLU A 28 -7.25 -20.26 36.54
N GLU A 29 -6.29 -19.71 35.80
CA GLU A 29 -4.89 -19.58 36.23
C GLU A 29 -4.62 -18.30 37.03
N ARG A 30 -5.64 -17.45 37.23
CA ARG A 30 -5.48 -16.22 38.03
C ARG A 30 -5.00 -16.50 39.45
N HIS A 31 -5.43 -17.61 40.04
CA HIS A 31 -4.97 -17.99 41.38
C HIS A 31 -3.50 -18.43 41.40
N SER A 32 -3.06 -19.24 40.42
CA SER A 32 -1.66 -19.66 40.31
C SER A 32 -0.72 -18.49 39.99
N LEU A 33 -1.21 -17.46 39.29
CA LEU A 33 -0.45 -16.25 38.97
C LEU A 33 -0.58 -15.13 40.02
N ALA A 34 -1.17 -15.39 41.19
CA ALA A 34 -1.31 -14.38 42.24
C ALA A 34 0.04 -13.80 42.70
N GLY A 35 1.11 -14.61 42.71
CA GLY A 35 2.47 -14.16 43.01
C GLY A 35 2.99 -13.14 41.99
N LEU A 36 2.79 -13.41 40.69
CA LEU A 36 3.17 -12.49 39.61
C LEU A 36 2.40 -11.17 39.73
N LEU A 37 1.08 -11.24 39.95
CA LEU A 37 0.26 -10.05 40.12
C LEU A 37 0.71 -9.20 41.31
N ALA A 38 1.09 -9.83 42.43
CA ALA A 38 1.63 -9.13 43.59
C ALA A 38 2.99 -8.45 43.28
N VAL A 39 3.88 -9.11 42.52
CA VAL A 39 5.13 -8.50 42.06
C VAL A 39 4.86 -7.31 41.14
N LEU A 40 3.85 -7.40 40.27
CA LEU A 40 3.45 -6.31 39.38
C LEU A 40 2.78 -5.14 40.13
N ASP A 41 2.14 -5.39 41.27
CA ASP A 41 1.57 -4.35 42.16
C ASP A 41 2.66 -3.72 43.05
N GLY A 42 3.82 -4.37 43.16
CA GLY A 42 4.95 -3.94 43.98
C GLY A 42 5.79 -2.80 43.39
N PRO A 43 6.68 -2.20 44.21
CA PRO A 43 7.56 -1.12 43.78
C PRO A 43 8.75 -1.60 42.95
N ASP A 44 9.21 -2.84 43.16
CA ASP A 44 10.43 -3.40 42.56
C ASP A 44 10.24 -3.81 41.10
N ASP A 45 11.30 -3.68 40.29
CA ASP A 45 11.23 -3.97 38.86
C ASP A 45 10.99 -5.48 38.59
N PRO A 46 9.85 -5.90 38.02
CA PRO A 46 9.57 -7.30 37.74
C PRO A 46 10.54 -7.95 36.75
N SER A 47 11.27 -7.17 35.93
CA SER A 47 12.27 -7.71 35.00
C SER A 47 13.64 -7.95 35.63
N SER A 48 13.89 -7.42 36.83
CA SER A 48 15.20 -7.54 37.47
C SER A 48 15.37 -8.91 38.13
N ARG A 49 16.53 -9.53 37.88
CA ARG A 49 16.98 -10.77 38.55
C ARG A 49 17.10 -10.64 40.07
N THR A 50 17.19 -9.42 40.58
CA THR A 50 17.31 -9.14 42.01
C THR A 50 15.96 -9.04 42.72
N THR A 51 14.85 -9.05 41.96
CA THR A 51 13.51 -8.91 42.53
C THR A 51 13.07 -10.23 43.17
N LEU A 52 12.66 -10.13 44.45
CA LEU A 52 12.20 -11.23 45.28
C LEU A 52 10.74 -10.99 45.73
N PRO A 53 9.95 -12.05 45.97
CA PRO A 53 10.31 -13.47 45.96
C PRO A 53 10.38 -14.09 44.55
N GLY A 54 10.18 -13.33 43.48
CA GLY A 54 10.33 -13.82 42.11
C GLY A 54 10.29 -12.71 41.06
N HIS A 55 10.68 -13.06 39.84
CA HIS A 55 10.80 -12.14 38.71
C HIS A 55 10.49 -12.82 37.38
N VAL A 56 10.36 -12.01 36.34
CA VAL A 56 9.93 -12.43 35.00
C VAL A 56 11.08 -13.02 34.19
N THR A 57 10.80 -14.10 33.48
CA THR A 57 11.67 -14.72 32.47
C THR A 57 10.87 -15.00 31.20
N CYS A 58 11.54 -15.27 30.09
CA CYS A 58 10.89 -15.57 28.81
C CYS A 58 11.46 -16.85 28.20
N SER A 59 10.63 -17.59 27.47
CA SER A 59 11.06 -18.82 26.80
C SER A 59 10.36 -19.00 25.46
N ALA A 60 11.00 -19.72 24.54
CA ALA A 60 10.51 -20.00 23.20
C ALA A 60 10.28 -21.50 23.00
N ALA A 61 9.02 -21.90 22.84
CA ALA A 61 8.65 -23.23 22.40
C ALA A 61 8.58 -23.26 20.87
N VAL A 62 9.55 -23.91 20.23
CA VAL A 62 9.56 -24.06 18.77
C VAL A 62 8.96 -25.41 18.40
N VAL A 63 7.95 -25.42 17.52
CA VAL A 63 7.30 -26.63 17.01
C VAL A 63 7.69 -26.85 15.55
N ASP A 64 8.18 -28.04 15.22
CA ASP A 64 8.53 -28.42 13.84
C ASP A 64 7.35 -29.05 13.07
N ARG A 65 7.56 -29.36 11.79
CA ARG A 65 6.54 -29.97 10.91
C ARG A 65 6.01 -31.32 11.37
N ASP A 66 6.72 -32.01 12.26
CA ASP A 66 6.32 -33.30 12.83
C ASP A 66 5.58 -33.14 14.17
N GLY A 67 5.33 -31.89 14.61
CA GLY A 67 4.72 -31.60 15.91
C GLY A 67 5.64 -31.86 17.10
N ARG A 68 6.97 -31.93 16.87
CA ARG A 68 7.97 -32.04 17.94
C ARG A 68 8.33 -30.64 18.45
N VAL A 69 8.70 -30.57 19.73
CA VAL A 69 9.06 -29.32 20.41
C VAL A 69 10.54 -29.33 20.77
N LEU A 70 11.26 -28.29 20.39
CA LEU A 70 12.68 -28.13 20.75
C LEU A 70 12.84 -27.99 22.26
N HIS A 71 13.72 -28.80 22.84
CA HIS A 71 14.19 -28.67 24.21
C HIS A 71 15.72 -28.66 24.26
N ILE A 72 16.27 -27.93 25.20
CA ILE A 72 17.69 -27.86 25.55
C ILE A 72 17.95 -28.44 26.94
N VAL A 73 19.18 -28.87 27.18
CA VAL A 73 19.67 -29.33 28.48
C VAL A 73 20.48 -28.22 29.12
N HIS A 74 19.83 -27.45 29.99
CA HIS A 74 20.43 -26.30 30.63
C HIS A 74 21.29 -26.72 31.83
N ARG A 75 22.54 -26.28 31.88
CA ARG A 75 23.53 -26.67 32.90
C ARG A 75 23.16 -26.12 34.27
N ALA A 76 22.62 -24.90 34.33
CA ALA A 76 22.24 -24.27 35.60
C ALA A 76 21.01 -24.91 36.27
N THR A 77 20.26 -25.76 35.57
CA THR A 77 19.03 -26.38 36.11
C THR A 77 19.25 -27.84 36.50
N SER A 78 20.51 -28.21 36.81
CA SER A 78 20.92 -29.59 37.09
C SER A 78 20.63 -30.55 35.92
N GLY A 79 20.68 -30.05 34.68
CA GLY A 79 20.49 -30.86 33.47
C GLY A 79 19.02 -31.16 33.14
N LYS A 80 18.06 -30.33 33.61
CA LYS A 80 16.66 -30.45 33.17
C LYS A 80 16.55 -30.17 31.68
N LEU A 81 15.68 -30.92 31.00
CA LEU A 81 15.26 -30.63 29.64
C LEU A 81 14.16 -29.56 29.68
N LEU A 82 14.41 -28.40 29.09
CA LEU A 82 13.51 -27.26 29.07
C LEU A 82 13.44 -26.68 27.65
N VAL A 83 12.39 -25.93 27.34
CA VAL A 83 12.42 -25.08 26.14
C VAL A 83 13.46 -23.96 26.33
N PRO A 84 14.14 -23.49 25.25
CA PRO A 84 15.08 -22.37 25.34
C PRO A 84 14.46 -21.14 25.99
N GLY A 85 15.19 -20.44 26.85
CA GLY A 85 14.68 -19.29 27.58
C GLY A 85 15.60 -18.78 28.68
N GLY A 86 15.40 -17.52 29.06
CA GLY A 86 16.27 -16.84 30.02
C GLY A 86 15.65 -15.59 30.64
N HIS A 87 16.49 -14.84 31.33
CA HIS A 87 16.14 -13.55 31.93
C HIS A 87 15.98 -12.45 30.88
N LEU A 88 15.22 -11.43 31.24
CA LEU A 88 15.11 -10.21 30.46
C LEU A 88 16.42 -9.42 30.53
N GLU A 89 16.81 -8.82 29.42
CA GLU A 89 17.97 -7.94 29.29
C GLU A 89 17.55 -6.49 28.99
N PRO A 90 18.39 -5.50 29.35
CA PRO A 90 18.07 -4.08 29.13
C PRO A 90 17.76 -3.70 27.67
N GLY A 91 18.29 -4.47 26.71
CA GLY A 91 18.06 -4.28 25.28
C GLY A 91 16.80 -4.95 24.74
N ASP A 92 16.05 -5.71 25.54
CA ASP A 92 14.85 -6.40 25.10
C ASP A 92 13.66 -5.41 25.01
N PRO A 93 13.12 -5.12 23.80
CA PRO A 93 12.01 -4.18 23.65
C PRO A 93 10.67 -4.77 24.11
N THR A 94 10.52 -6.10 24.06
CA THR A 94 9.31 -6.85 24.41
C THR A 94 9.66 -8.20 25.04
N LEU A 95 8.69 -8.82 25.72
CA LEU A 95 8.82 -10.19 26.24
C LEU A 95 9.04 -11.23 25.11
N LEU A 96 8.39 -11.03 23.96
CA LEU A 96 8.56 -11.88 22.79
C LEU A 96 9.98 -11.75 22.22
N ALA A 97 10.51 -10.53 22.12
CA ALA A 97 11.88 -10.28 21.68
C ALA A 97 12.91 -10.94 22.62
N ALA A 98 12.69 -10.91 23.94
CA ALA A 98 13.54 -11.61 24.90
C ALA A 98 13.53 -13.14 24.70
N ALA A 99 12.36 -13.74 24.42
CA ALA A 99 12.26 -15.16 24.10
C ALA A 99 13.02 -15.52 22.80
N LEU A 100 12.91 -14.68 21.77
CA LEU A 100 13.61 -14.85 20.49
C LEU A 100 15.12 -14.73 20.64
N ARG A 101 15.59 -13.74 21.43
CA ARG A 101 17.01 -13.59 21.76
C ARG A 101 17.55 -14.81 22.47
N ALA A 102 16.87 -15.28 23.53
CA ALA A 102 17.30 -16.46 24.28
C ALA A 102 17.39 -17.71 23.38
N LEU A 103 16.41 -17.90 22.49
CA LEU A 103 16.43 -19.00 21.52
C LEU A 103 17.62 -18.92 20.55
N LEU A 104 17.92 -17.72 20.05
CA LEU A 104 19.08 -17.48 19.18
C LEU A 104 20.38 -17.78 19.92
N GLU A 105 20.52 -17.33 21.15
CA GLU A 105 21.73 -17.56 21.96
C GLU A 105 21.90 -19.05 22.27
N GLU A 106 20.88 -19.71 22.80
CA GLU A 106 21.00 -21.07 23.34
C GLU A 106 20.97 -22.17 22.29
N ALA A 107 20.30 -21.94 21.16
CA ALA A 107 20.08 -22.95 20.11
C ALA A 107 20.51 -22.49 18.71
N GLY A 108 20.95 -21.24 18.53
CA GLY A 108 21.42 -20.73 17.24
C GLY A 108 20.31 -20.52 16.20
N ILE A 109 19.04 -20.62 16.60
CA ILE A 109 17.91 -20.48 15.66
C ILE A 109 17.57 -18.99 15.52
N PRO A 110 17.75 -18.38 14.33
CA PRO A 110 17.46 -16.97 14.14
C PRO A 110 15.95 -16.71 14.09
N PRO A 111 15.47 -15.52 14.49
CA PRO A 111 14.06 -15.14 14.38
C PRO A 111 13.48 -15.32 12.97
N GLY A 112 14.28 -15.08 11.92
CA GLY A 112 13.85 -15.25 10.53
C GLY A 112 13.55 -16.69 10.11
N ALA A 113 13.93 -17.69 10.92
CA ALA A 113 13.55 -19.09 10.72
C ALA A 113 12.21 -19.44 11.38
N LEU A 114 11.55 -18.46 12.02
CA LEU A 114 10.36 -18.64 12.83
C LEU A 114 9.21 -17.78 12.34
N CYS A 115 7.99 -18.27 12.54
CA CYS A 115 6.77 -17.51 12.36
C CYS A 115 5.82 -17.74 13.53
N LEU A 116 4.87 -16.82 13.69
CA LEU A 116 3.85 -16.90 14.73
C LEU A 116 2.86 -18.05 14.45
N THR A 117 2.27 -18.57 15.51
CA THR A 117 1.19 -19.56 15.38
C THR A 117 -0.17 -18.86 15.28
N PRO A 118 -1.14 -19.33 14.47
CA PRO A 118 -2.47 -18.75 14.42
C PRO A 118 -3.23 -18.76 15.77
N GLN A 119 -2.85 -19.65 16.67
CA GLN A 119 -3.51 -19.89 17.96
C GLN A 119 -3.02 -18.92 19.03
N ALA A 120 -1.71 -18.65 19.08
CA ALA A 120 -1.11 -17.75 20.07
C ALA A 120 -0.84 -16.35 19.51
N LEU A 121 -0.72 -16.21 18.18
CA LEU A 121 -0.27 -14.98 17.52
C LEU A 121 1.06 -14.54 18.14
N GLY A 122 1.13 -13.36 18.76
CA GLY A 122 2.29 -12.86 19.50
C GLY A 122 2.15 -12.94 21.04
N GLU A 123 1.13 -13.63 21.55
CA GLU A 123 0.86 -13.76 22.99
C GLU A 123 1.52 -15.02 23.58
N PRO A 124 1.82 -15.05 24.88
CA PRO A 124 2.34 -16.25 25.53
C PRO A 124 1.28 -17.37 25.49
N ILE A 125 1.71 -18.59 25.13
CA ILE A 125 0.85 -19.77 25.23
C ILE A 125 0.75 -20.26 26.68
N ASP A 126 1.74 -19.99 27.52
CA ASP A 126 1.83 -20.44 28.91
C ASP A 126 2.57 -19.39 29.75
N ILE A 127 2.09 -19.13 30.97
CA ILE A 127 2.85 -18.42 32.00
C ILE A 127 3.11 -19.40 33.14
N ASP A 128 4.33 -19.91 33.20
CA ASP A 128 4.73 -20.95 34.13
C ASP A 128 5.36 -20.35 35.39
N VAL A 129 4.99 -20.90 36.55
CA VAL A 129 5.60 -20.53 37.84
C VAL A 129 6.43 -21.70 38.32
N HIS A 130 7.75 -21.50 38.45
CA HIS A 130 8.63 -22.53 38.97
C HIS A 130 9.65 -21.98 39.96
N ASP A 131 9.95 -22.80 40.97
CA ASP A 131 10.95 -22.50 41.99
C ASP A 131 12.37 -22.65 41.41
N ILE A 132 13.22 -21.69 41.77
CA ILE A 132 14.67 -21.72 41.58
C ILE A 132 15.32 -21.92 42.94
N ASP A 133 16.12 -22.97 43.04
CA ASP A 133 16.88 -23.29 44.25
C ASP A 133 17.89 -22.19 44.55
N GLU A 134 18.21 -22.01 45.83
CA GLU A 134 19.25 -21.08 46.23
C GLU A 134 20.60 -21.44 45.58
N SER A 135 21.31 -20.41 45.12
CA SER A 135 22.65 -20.56 44.56
C SER A 135 23.63 -19.66 45.31
N PRO A 136 24.33 -20.19 46.33
CA PRO A 136 25.36 -19.44 47.06
C PRO A 136 26.46 -18.91 46.14
N ALA A 137 26.79 -19.63 45.07
CA ALA A 137 27.79 -19.22 44.08
C ALA A 137 27.38 -17.98 43.27
N LYS A 138 26.08 -17.78 43.04
CA LYS A 138 25.53 -16.62 42.32
C LYS A 138 24.99 -15.53 43.26
N GLY A 139 24.97 -15.78 44.57
CA GLY A 139 24.34 -14.89 45.54
C GLY A 139 22.81 -14.84 45.41
N GLU A 140 22.20 -15.85 44.79
CA GLU A 140 20.75 -15.91 44.53
C GLU A 140 20.07 -16.71 45.66
N LEU A 141 19.14 -16.09 46.37
CA LEU A 141 18.27 -16.78 47.34
C LEU A 141 17.26 -17.66 46.59
N LYS A 142 16.63 -18.61 47.29
CA LYS A 142 15.48 -19.35 46.73
C LYS A 142 14.41 -18.34 46.28
N HIS A 143 13.98 -18.45 45.03
CA HIS A 143 13.03 -17.52 44.42
C HIS A 143 12.19 -18.23 43.36
N GLN A 144 11.27 -17.50 42.74
CA GLN A 144 10.44 -18.01 41.65
C GLN A 144 10.71 -17.28 40.35
N HIS A 145 10.66 -18.03 39.25
CA HIS A 145 10.54 -17.47 37.92
C HIS A 145 9.07 -17.50 37.48
N TYR A 146 8.62 -16.38 36.92
CA TYR A 146 7.38 -16.28 36.16
C TYR A 146 7.75 -16.30 34.68
N ALA A 147 7.73 -17.48 34.07
CA ALA A 147 8.22 -17.72 32.71
C ALA A 147 7.10 -17.56 31.68
N PHE A 148 7.19 -16.49 30.89
CA PHE A 148 6.31 -16.25 29.74
C PHE A 148 6.83 -17.08 28.57
N ARG A 149 6.07 -18.11 28.19
CA ARG A 149 6.44 -19.02 27.10
C ARG A 149 5.68 -18.66 25.84
N PHE A 150 6.41 -18.25 24.81
CA PHE A 150 5.89 -17.99 23.47
C PHE A 150 6.05 -19.24 22.62
N VAL A 151 5.18 -19.42 21.63
CA VAL A 151 5.22 -20.59 20.74
C VAL A 151 5.34 -20.15 19.29
N PHE A 152 6.23 -20.83 18.56
CA PHE A 152 6.58 -20.51 17.18
C PHE A 152 6.57 -21.76 16.32
N TYR A 153 6.29 -21.59 15.02
CA TYR A 153 6.56 -22.60 14.01
C TYR A 153 7.87 -22.30 13.29
N LEU A 154 8.56 -23.37 12.89
CA LEU A 154 9.62 -23.26 11.89
C LEU A 154 9.04 -22.91 10.53
N VAL A 155 9.68 -21.98 9.84
CA VAL A 155 9.36 -21.62 8.45
C VAL A 155 9.70 -22.79 7.53
N ASP A 156 10.92 -23.29 7.63
CA ASP A 156 11.41 -24.38 6.80
C ASP A 156 10.79 -25.73 7.18
N GLU A 157 10.76 -26.66 6.22
CA GLU A 157 10.23 -28.01 6.45
C GLU A 157 11.12 -28.84 7.38
N LEU A 158 12.43 -28.64 7.30
CA LEU A 158 13.41 -29.36 8.10
C LEU A 158 13.93 -28.46 9.23
N PRO A 159 14.10 -29.01 10.44
CA PRO A 159 14.76 -28.29 11.53
C PRO A 159 16.17 -27.81 11.12
N PRO A 160 16.56 -26.59 11.49
CA PRO A 160 17.91 -26.11 11.27
C PRO A 160 18.92 -26.89 12.12
N GLU A 161 20.20 -26.80 11.75
CA GLU A 161 21.28 -27.26 12.62
C GLU A 161 21.29 -26.43 13.90
N ILE A 162 21.34 -27.11 15.05
CA ILE A 162 21.34 -26.45 16.35
C ILE A 162 22.77 -26.11 16.75
N ALA A 163 23.07 -24.81 16.86
CA ALA A 163 24.33 -24.32 17.39
C ALA A 163 24.17 -23.97 18.87
N LEU A 164 24.74 -24.79 19.74
CA LEU A 164 24.58 -24.64 21.19
C LEU A 164 25.51 -23.56 21.75
N GLN A 165 25.01 -22.76 22.68
CA GLN A 165 25.85 -21.99 23.60
C GLN A 165 26.43 -22.93 24.66
N GLU A 166 27.59 -23.51 24.38
CA GLU A 166 28.17 -24.58 25.20
C GLU A 166 28.42 -24.22 26.68
N GLN A 167 28.53 -22.91 26.98
CA GLN A 167 28.68 -22.39 28.34
C GLN A 167 27.45 -22.68 29.22
N GLU A 168 26.25 -22.63 28.66
CA GLU A 168 24.98 -22.75 29.41
C GLU A 168 24.20 -24.01 29.03
N VAL A 169 24.35 -24.46 27.79
CA VAL A 169 23.61 -25.60 27.23
C VAL A 169 24.56 -26.75 26.94
N SER A 170 24.12 -27.97 27.25
CA SER A 170 24.92 -29.20 27.04
C SER A 170 24.38 -30.13 25.95
N ALA A 171 23.12 -29.98 25.55
CA ALA A 171 22.51 -30.73 24.44
C ALA A 171 21.19 -30.07 24.00
N ALA A 172 20.71 -30.39 22.80
CA ALA A 172 19.35 -30.10 22.34
C ALA A 172 18.67 -31.35 21.78
N ARG A 173 17.34 -31.41 21.89
CA ARG A 173 16.50 -32.51 21.41
C ARG A 173 15.15 -32.00 20.92
N TRP A 174 14.72 -32.49 19.77
CA TRP A 174 13.33 -32.37 19.33
C TRP A 174 12.51 -33.48 19.99
N LEU A 175 11.60 -33.11 20.89
CA LEU A 175 10.77 -34.06 21.62
C LEU A 175 9.38 -34.18 20.97
N PRO A 176 8.84 -35.40 20.77
CA PRO A 176 7.43 -35.51 20.40
C PRO A 176 6.56 -34.92 21.53
N LEU A 177 5.39 -34.39 21.19
CA LEU A 177 4.52 -33.66 22.12
C LEU A 177 4.28 -34.40 23.45
N ARG A 178 4.09 -35.73 23.41
CA ARG A 178 3.88 -36.56 24.62
C ARG A 178 5.05 -36.51 25.62
N ASP A 179 6.26 -36.23 25.15
CA ASP A 179 7.50 -36.25 25.93
C ASP A 179 7.94 -34.84 26.38
N VAL A 180 7.26 -33.77 25.93
CA VAL A 180 7.48 -32.39 26.39
C VAL A 180 7.44 -32.35 27.92
N THR A 181 8.49 -31.82 28.55
CA THR A 181 8.73 -32.04 29.98
C THR A 181 7.76 -31.26 30.89
N SER A 182 7.40 -30.04 30.49
CA SER A 182 6.42 -29.22 31.19
C SER A 182 4.99 -29.73 30.95
N PRO A 183 4.24 -30.17 31.99
CA PRO A 183 2.88 -30.65 31.84
C PRO A 183 1.90 -29.57 31.36
N THR A 184 2.06 -28.32 31.80
CA THR A 184 1.20 -27.20 31.43
C THR A 184 1.41 -26.83 29.96
N LEU A 185 2.67 -26.64 29.55
CA LEU A 185 3.02 -26.34 28.16
C LEU A 185 2.54 -27.46 27.23
N ARG A 186 2.78 -28.73 27.60
CA ARG A 186 2.32 -29.88 26.82
C ARG A 186 0.80 -29.91 26.64
N ALA A 187 0.05 -29.63 27.71
CA ALA A 187 -1.40 -29.56 27.64
C ALA A 187 -1.85 -28.43 26.70
N LYS A 188 -1.25 -27.23 26.81
CA LYS A 188 -1.65 -26.07 26.01
C LYS A 188 -1.30 -26.21 24.52
N ILE A 189 -0.13 -26.75 24.20
CA ILE A 189 0.24 -27.07 22.81
C ILE A 189 -0.75 -28.08 22.20
N ARG A 190 -1.11 -29.13 22.97
CA ARG A 190 -2.10 -30.14 22.55
C ARG A 190 -3.48 -29.54 22.36
N ASP A 191 -3.96 -28.77 23.34
CA ASP A 191 -5.33 -28.27 23.38
C ASP A 191 -5.54 -27.15 22.34
N ALA A 192 -4.49 -26.38 22.04
CA ALA A 192 -4.47 -25.44 20.91
C ALA A 192 -4.44 -26.15 19.55
N GLY A 193 -4.11 -27.45 19.50
CA GLY A 193 -4.03 -28.22 18.26
C GLY A 193 -2.88 -27.80 17.36
N LEU A 194 -1.75 -27.39 17.94
CA LEU A 194 -0.59 -26.98 17.15
C LEU A 194 -0.02 -28.16 16.37
N ASP A 195 0.09 -28.01 15.05
CA ASP A 195 0.44 -29.09 14.12
C ASP A 195 1.76 -28.87 13.39
N GLY A 196 2.45 -27.75 13.66
CA GLY A 196 3.72 -27.42 13.04
C GLY A 196 3.58 -26.85 11.63
N ARG A 197 2.39 -26.41 11.21
CA ARG A 197 2.16 -25.88 9.87
C ARG A 197 1.98 -24.36 9.92
N PRO A 198 2.98 -23.59 9.45
CA PRO A 198 2.85 -22.15 9.23
C PRO A 198 1.64 -21.82 8.34
N GLU A 199 0.87 -20.83 8.78
CA GLU A 199 -0.21 -20.22 8.01
C GLU A 199 -0.12 -18.70 8.16
N PRO A 200 -0.58 -17.91 7.17
CA PRO A 200 -0.64 -16.47 7.30
C PRO A 200 -1.49 -16.03 8.49
N VAL A 201 -0.92 -15.17 9.33
CA VAL A 201 -1.63 -14.48 10.43
C VAL A 201 -1.71 -12.98 10.21
N ASN A 202 -1.28 -12.50 9.05
CA ASN A 202 -1.39 -11.11 8.62
C ASN A 202 -2.17 -11.05 7.31
N ALA A 203 -2.87 -9.93 7.10
CA ALA A 203 -3.63 -9.71 5.88
C ALA A 203 -3.47 -8.27 5.39
N SER A 204 -3.29 -8.11 4.07
CA SER A 204 -3.16 -6.80 3.44
C SER A 204 -4.04 -6.67 2.21
N ALA A 205 -4.40 -5.44 1.86
CA ALA A 205 -5.26 -5.14 0.72
C ALA A 205 -4.46 -4.55 -0.45
N LEU A 206 -4.44 -5.26 -1.58
CA LEU A 206 -4.05 -4.72 -2.87
C LEU A 206 -5.25 -4.02 -3.51
N ILE A 207 -5.29 -2.69 -3.36
CA ILE A 207 -6.43 -1.87 -3.77
C ILE A 207 -6.18 -1.30 -5.16
N HIS A 208 -7.11 -1.49 -6.08
CA HIS A 208 -7.00 -0.97 -7.45
C HIS A 208 -8.29 -0.27 -7.93
N ASP A 209 -8.15 0.71 -8.82
CA ASP A 209 -9.29 1.43 -9.41
C ASP A 209 -9.99 0.64 -10.54
N GLY A 210 -9.28 -0.34 -11.10
CA GLY A 210 -9.68 -1.06 -12.30
C GLY A 210 -9.44 -0.27 -13.60
N ALA A 211 -8.81 0.90 -13.55
CA ALA A 211 -8.30 1.64 -14.71
C ALA A 211 -6.78 1.50 -14.89
N GLY A 212 -6.09 0.92 -13.90
CA GLY A 212 -4.66 0.61 -13.94
C GLY A 212 -3.84 1.26 -12.83
N SER A 213 -4.50 1.88 -11.86
CA SER A 213 -3.87 2.52 -10.70
C SER A 213 -4.09 1.70 -9.44
N TYR A 214 -3.14 1.80 -8.51
CA TYR A 214 -3.13 1.11 -7.23
C TYR A 214 -3.03 2.12 -6.10
N LEU A 215 -3.86 1.95 -5.07
CA LEU A 215 -3.84 2.84 -3.91
C LEU A 215 -2.83 2.29 -2.91
N LEU A 216 -1.81 3.07 -2.61
CA LEU A 216 -0.79 2.75 -1.61
C LEU A 216 -0.85 3.77 -0.47
N HIS A 217 -0.44 3.37 0.73
CA HIS A 217 -0.22 4.28 1.85
C HIS A 217 1.27 4.46 2.15
N LEU A 218 1.68 5.65 2.57
CA LEU A 218 3.03 5.90 3.09
C LEU A 218 3.04 5.64 4.60
N ARG A 219 3.89 4.74 5.07
CA ARG A 219 3.99 4.39 6.49
C ARG A 219 4.55 5.51 7.35
N ASP A 220 4.10 5.56 8.61
CA ASP A 220 4.64 6.44 9.66
C ASP A 220 6.14 6.18 9.95
N ASP A 221 6.81 7.19 10.52
CA ASP A 221 8.16 7.06 11.11
C ASP A 221 8.09 6.74 12.60
N ARG A 222 7.72 5.51 12.94
CA ARG A 222 7.66 5.05 14.32
C ARG A 222 8.51 3.79 14.51
N PRO A 223 9.17 3.61 15.67
CA PRO A 223 10.09 2.49 15.90
C PRO A 223 9.48 1.09 15.73
N TRP A 224 8.18 0.95 15.96
CA TRP A 224 7.46 -0.32 15.90
C TRP A 224 6.75 -0.57 14.55
N ILE A 225 6.81 0.38 13.62
CA ILE A 225 6.24 0.24 12.28
C ILE A 225 7.25 -0.47 11.40
N TRP A 226 6.82 -1.50 10.66
CA TRP A 226 7.73 -2.19 9.74
C TRP A 226 8.05 -1.26 8.59
N GLU A 227 9.33 -1.15 8.24
CA GLU A 227 9.80 -0.40 7.07
C GLU A 227 9.24 1.04 7.00
N PRO A 228 9.55 1.88 8.01
CA PRO A 228 9.04 3.25 8.05
C PRO A 228 9.47 4.04 6.81
N TRP A 229 8.66 5.03 6.41
CA TRP A 229 8.85 5.84 5.20
C TRP A 229 8.81 5.08 3.86
N THR A 230 8.22 3.88 3.82
CA THR A 230 7.96 3.17 2.56
C THR A 230 6.48 3.27 2.18
N LEU A 231 6.21 3.27 0.88
CA LEU A 231 4.86 3.04 0.35
C LEU A 231 4.57 1.54 0.41
N SER A 232 3.42 1.19 0.99
CA SER A 232 3.01 -0.20 1.18
C SER A 232 1.52 -0.41 0.96
N LEU A 233 1.07 -1.66 1.14
CA LEU A 233 -0.35 -1.98 1.23
C LEU A 233 -0.89 -1.66 2.62
N LEU A 234 -2.16 -1.29 2.69
CA LEU A 234 -2.93 -1.19 3.94
C LEU A 234 -3.18 -2.60 4.50
N GLY A 235 -3.27 -2.72 5.83
CA GLY A 235 -3.55 -3.97 6.52
C GLY A 235 -2.59 -4.27 7.67
N GLY A 236 -2.86 -5.35 8.38
CA GLY A 236 -2.20 -5.63 9.64
C GLY A 236 -2.31 -7.08 10.11
N GLY A 237 -2.06 -7.27 11.40
CA GLY A 237 -2.02 -8.57 12.05
C GLY A 237 -3.41 -9.04 12.46
N ARG A 238 -3.61 -10.35 12.46
CA ARG A 238 -4.84 -10.96 12.97
C ARG A 238 -5.00 -10.68 14.46
N GLU A 239 -6.21 -10.39 14.88
CA GLU A 239 -6.60 -10.32 16.28
C GLU A 239 -7.50 -11.51 16.66
N ARG A 240 -7.62 -11.78 17.97
CA ARG A 240 -8.47 -12.88 18.48
C ARG A 240 -9.94 -12.76 18.09
N GLY A 241 -10.43 -11.53 17.84
CA GLY A 241 -11.78 -11.28 17.37
C GLY A 241 -12.02 -11.65 15.89
N ASP A 242 -10.96 -11.82 15.12
CA ASP A 242 -11.07 -12.08 13.68
C ASP A 242 -11.37 -13.56 13.42
N ARG A 243 -12.48 -13.83 12.74
CA ARG A 243 -12.89 -15.21 12.41
C ARG A 243 -12.05 -15.80 11.28
N ASN A 244 -11.51 -14.96 10.40
CA ASN A 244 -10.65 -15.32 9.27
C ASN A 244 -9.88 -14.07 8.78
N LEU A 245 -8.93 -14.27 7.86
CA LEU A 245 -8.08 -13.18 7.35
C LEU A 245 -8.82 -12.12 6.51
N ALA A 246 -9.99 -12.45 5.94
CA ALA A 246 -10.81 -11.45 5.26
C ALA A 246 -11.46 -10.49 6.27
N ASP A 247 -11.85 -10.99 7.45
CA ASP A 247 -12.29 -10.14 8.57
C ASP A 247 -11.11 -9.30 9.09
N THR A 248 -9.91 -9.88 9.21
CA THR A 248 -8.69 -9.15 9.60
C THR A 248 -8.44 -7.95 8.69
N VAL A 249 -8.30 -8.14 7.37
CA VAL A 249 -8.05 -7.00 6.46
C VAL A 249 -9.21 -6.00 6.46
N THR A 250 -10.45 -6.44 6.68
CA THR A 250 -11.61 -5.54 6.75
C THR A 250 -11.58 -4.67 8.01
N ARG A 251 -11.22 -5.25 9.16
CA ARG A 251 -11.03 -4.50 10.42
C ARG A 251 -9.90 -3.49 10.26
N GLU A 252 -8.74 -3.94 9.80
CA GLU A 252 -7.56 -3.10 9.60
C GLU A 252 -7.87 -1.90 8.68
N LEU A 253 -8.51 -2.12 7.53
CA LEU A 253 -8.91 -1.02 6.65
C LEU A 253 -9.87 -0.03 7.33
N SER A 254 -10.76 -0.52 8.20
CA SER A 254 -11.71 0.33 8.93
C SER A 254 -11.03 1.13 10.04
N GLU A 255 -9.96 0.60 10.62
CA GLU A 255 -9.14 1.23 11.66
C GLU A 255 -8.18 2.26 11.06
N GLU A 256 -7.45 1.88 10.02
CA GLU A 256 -6.47 2.72 9.33
C GLU A 256 -7.14 3.82 8.50
N VAL A 257 -8.22 3.50 7.76
CA VAL A 257 -8.87 4.40 6.80
C VAL A 257 -10.41 4.28 6.84
N PRO A 258 -11.07 4.81 7.89
CA PRO A 258 -12.52 4.78 7.98
C PRO A 258 -13.19 5.35 6.72
N GLY A 259 -14.18 4.61 6.18
CA GLY A 259 -14.92 4.97 4.97
C GLY A 259 -14.34 4.41 3.67
N LEU A 260 -13.18 3.74 3.73
CA LEU A 260 -12.65 2.96 2.61
C LEU A 260 -13.37 1.61 2.52
N HIS A 261 -14.31 1.49 1.59
CA HIS A 261 -15.08 0.27 1.36
C HIS A 261 -14.71 -0.37 0.03
N LEU A 262 -14.07 -1.52 0.09
CA LEU A 262 -13.63 -2.26 -1.09
C LEU A 262 -14.77 -3.09 -1.68
N GLN A 263 -14.84 -3.14 -3.01
CA GLN A 263 -15.69 -4.05 -3.76
C GLN A 263 -14.89 -5.29 -4.18
N ASP A 264 -15.56 -6.43 -4.33
CA ASP A 264 -14.96 -7.67 -4.86
C ASP A 264 -13.70 -8.15 -4.13
N LEU A 265 -13.61 -7.94 -2.81
CA LEU A 265 -12.47 -8.37 -2.00
C LEU A 265 -12.27 -9.88 -2.08
N LYS A 266 -11.13 -10.34 -2.62
CA LYS A 266 -10.84 -11.75 -2.85
C LYS A 266 -9.40 -12.11 -2.48
N PRO A 267 -9.14 -13.31 -1.94
CA PRO A 267 -7.80 -13.87 -1.84
C PRO A 267 -7.03 -13.75 -3.17
N TYR A 268 -5.80 -13.27 -3.12
CA TYR A 268 -4.98 -13.09 -4.31
C TYR A 268 -3.63 -13.80 -4.23
N ALA A 269 -2.81 -13.49 -3.23
CA ALA A 269 -1.46 -14.03 -3.10
C ALA A 269 -1.05 -14.15 -1.63
N VAL A 270 0.05 -14.84 -1.36
CA VAL A 270 0.78 -14.77 -0.09
C VAL A 270 2.13 -14.14 -0.38
N GLU A 271 2.44 -13.04 0.31
CA GLU A 271 3.73 -12.36 0.24
C GLU A 271 4.49 -12.55 1.55
N GLU A 272 5.80 -12.60 1.47
CA GLU A 272 6.66 -12.80 2.63
C GLU A 272 7.25 -11.47 3.10
N ALA A 273 7.24 -11.26 4.41
CA ALA A 273 7.85 -10.11 5.07
C ALA A 273 8.62 -10.51 6.32
N ILE A 274 9.40 -9.58 6.86
CA ILE A 274 10.10 -9.73 8.13
C ILE A 274 9.55 -8.69 9.12
N SER A 275 9.14 -9.14 10.31
CA SER A 275 8.64 -8.26 11.36
C SER A 275 9.76 -7.42 12.00
N VAL A 276 9.40 -6.44 12.83
CA VAL A 276 10.37 -5.68 13.65
C VAL A 276 11.16 -6.55 14.62
N ASP A 277 10.61 -7.70 15.03
CA ASP A 277 11.29 -8.69 15.89
C ASP A 277 12.14 -9.68 15.07
N GLY A 278 12.21 -9.49 13.74
CA GLY A 278 12.95 -10.34 12.82
C GLY A 278 12.25 -11.64 12.44
N LEU A 279 10.98 -11.83 12.82
CA LEU A 279 10.20 -13.02 12.48
C LEU A 279 9.82 -13.03 11.01
N HIS A 280 9.73 -14.22 10.42
CA HIS A 280 9.11 -14.41 9.11
C HIS A 280 7.59 -14.26 9.22
N VAL A 281 7.01 -13.43 8.37
CA VAL A 281 5.59 -13.11 8.38
C VAL A 281 4.99 -13.37 7.00
N PRO A 282 4.32 -14.52 6.80
CA PRO A 282 3.51 -14.73 5.62
C PRO A 282 2.25 -13.86 5.71
N ILE A 283 2.05 -13.01 4.71
CA ILE A 283 0.94 -12.06 4.62
C ILE A 283 0.00 -12.52 3.51
N HIS A 284 -1.27 -12.76 3.86
CA HIS A 284 -2.28 -13.04 2.84
C HIS A 284 -2.77 -11.74 2.21
N VAL A 285 -2.46 -11.54 0.93
CA VAL A 285 -2.90 -10.38 0.18
C VAL A 285 -4.27 -10.64 -0.44
N PHE A 286 -5.20 -9.74 -0.16
CA PHE A 286 -6.51 -9.68 -0.80
C PHE A 286 -6.52 -8.59 -1.86
N SER A 287 -7.04 -8.88 -3.05
CA SER A 287 -7.28 -7.88 -4.08
C SER A 287 -8.69 -7.34 -3.95
N GLY A 288 -8.85 -6.01 -4.01
CA GLY A 288 -10.14 -5.34 -3.90
C GLY A 288 -10.20 -4.08 -4.75
N ARG A 289 -11.40 -3.75 -5.23
CA ARG A 289 -11.63 -2.59 -6.09
C ARG A 289 -12.18 -1.40 -5.31
N TRP A 290 -11.57 -0.24 -5.52
CA TRP A 290 -12.10 1.05 -5.06
C TRP A 290 -11.61 2.15 -5.99
N ASN A 291 -12.46 3.10 -6.36
CA ASN A 291 -12.15 4.14 -7.35
C ASN A 291 -12.52 5.55 -6.86
N GLY A 292 -12.53 5.73 -5.54
CA GLY A 292 -12.80 7.02 -4.93
C GLY A 292 -11.58 7.94 -4.90
N ASP A 293 -11.78 9.08 -4.26
CA ASP A 293 -10.80 10.15 -4.09
C ASP A 293 -10.08 9.98 -2.73
N PRO A 294 -8.78 9.64 -2.70
CA PRO A 294 -8.06 9.38 -1.47
C PRO A 294 -7.93 10.62 -0.58
N ASP A 295 -7.96 11.82 -1.16
CA ASP A 295 -7.85 13.08 -0.41
C ASP A 295 -9.11 13.37 0.44
N ARG A 296 -10.20 12.62 0.21
CA ARG A 296 -11.43 12.69 1.01
C ARG A 296 -11.47 11.70 2.16
N LEU A 297 -10.52 10.78 2.23
CA LEU A 297 -10.46 9.78 3.29
C LEU A 297 -9.68 10.33 4.48
N GLN A 298 -10.09 9.89 5.67
CA GLN A 298 -9.32 10.17 6.88
C GLN A 298 -8.32 9.03 7.08
N LEU A 299 -7.04 9.31 6.86
CA LEU A 299 -5.96 8.40 7.24
C LEU A 299 -5.67 8.55 8.74
N ARG A 300 -5.85 7.47 9.50
CA ARG A 300 -5.54 7.42 10.94
C ARG A 300 -4.14 6.88 11.21
N GLU A 301 -3.68 5.96 10.36
CA GLU A 301 -2.36 5.33 10.43
C GLU A 301 -1.65 5.45 9.08
N GLY A 302 -0.45 6.01 9.08
CA GLY A 302 0.27 6.44 7.89
C GLY A 302 0.22 7.94 7.64
N VAL A 303 0.97 8.37 6.63
CA VAL A 303 1.24 9.78 6.30
C VAL A 303 0.48 10.25 5.06
N LEU A 304 0.28 9.36 4.09
CA LEU A 304 -0.31 9.71 2.78
C LEU A 304 -1.03 8.50 2.19
N LEU A 305 -2.15 8.74 1.51
CA LEU A 305 -2.75 7.80 0.55
C LEU A 305 -2.54 8.34 -0.86
N HIS A 306 -2.05 7.51 -1.78
CA HIS A 306 -1.77 7.96 -3.14
C HIS A 306 -2.04 6.89 -4.19
N TRP A 307 -2.64 7.32 -5.31
CA TRP A 307 -2.78 6.49 -6.50
C TRP A 307 -1.47 6.43 -7.26
N VAL A 308 -0.97 5.23 -7.52
CA VAL A 308 0.23 5.00 -8.32
C VAL A 308 -0.06 4.08 -9.50
N THR A 309 0.66 4.28 -10.60
CA THR A 309 0.62 3.38 -11.76
C THR A 309 1.87 2.48 -11.81
N PRO A 310 1.82 1.30 -12.46
CA PRO A 310 2.95 0.38 -12.53
C PRO A 310 4.25 0.99 -13.08
N ASP A 311 4.18 1.98 -13.96
CA ASP A 311 5.34 2.69 -14.53
C ASP A 311 6.00 3.69 -13.56
N GLN A 312 5.32 4.06 -12.48
CA GLN A 312 5.86 4.94 -11.44
C GLN A 312 6.65 4.18 -10.36
N LEU A 313 6.44 2.86 -10.23
CA LEU A 313 6.94 2.06 -9.12
C LEU A 313 8.46 2.16 -8.92
N ASP A 314 9.23 2.20 -10.00
CA ASP A 314 10.71 2.28 -9.93
C ASP A 314 11.24 3.62 -9.42
N ARG A 315 10.38 4.64 -9.32
CA ARG A 315 10.72 5.98 -8.83
C ARG A 315 10.36 6.19 -7.36
N LEU A 316 9.75 5.18 -6.74
CA LEU A 316 9.18 5.27 -5.40
C LEU A 316 9.94 4.36 -4.43
N ARG A 317 9.94 4.75 -3.16
CA ARG A 317 10.44 3.90 -2.07
C ARG A 317 9.30 2.98 -1.63
N LEU A 318 9.33 1.74 -2.11
CA LEU A 318 8.30 0.72 -1.86
C LEU A 318 8.79 -0.28 -0.81
N SER A 319 7.86 -0.93 -0.10
CA SER A 319 8.19 -2.15 0.66
C SER A 319 8.73 -3.24 -0.29
N PRO A 320 9.64 -4.12 0.16
CA PRO A 320 10.16 -5.23 -0.63
C PRO A 320 9.04 -6.07 -1.26
N GLY A 321 9.26 -6.54 -2.50
CA GLY A 321 8.30 -7.39 -3.23
C GLY A 321 7.05 -6.67 -3.77
N LEU A 322 6.68 -5.50 -3.23
CA LEU A 322 5.45 -4.80 -3.62
C LEU A 322 5.40 -4.43 -5.10
N ALA A 323 6.52 -3.98 -5.67
CA ALA A 323 6.57 -3.61 -7.08
C ALA A 323 6.23 -4.80 -7.99
N ASP A 324 6.74 -5.98 -7.64
CA ASP A 324 6.53 -7.21 -8.40
C ASP A 324 5.12 -7.75 -8.19
N LEU A 325 4.56 -7.67 -6.97
CA LEU A 325 3.16 -7.98 -6.69
C LEU A 325 2.21 -7.14 -7.56
N VAL A 326 2.41 -5.81 -7.59
CA VAL A 326 1.58 -4.88 -8.37
C VAL A 326 1.70 -5.16 -9.87
N ARG A 327 2.92 -5.39 -10.38
CA ARG A 327 3.14 -5.72 -11.81
C ARG A 327 2.52 -7.05 -12.19
N ARG A 328 2.65 -8.09 -11.35
CA ARG A 328 2.00 -9.40 -11.56
C ARG A 328 0.49 -9.23 -11.66
N HIS A 329 -0.12 -8.55 -10.69
CA HIS A 329 -1.56 -8.32 -10.70
C HIS A 329 -1.99 -7.52 -11.94
N ALA A 330 -1.26 -6.46 -12.30
CA ALA A 330 -1.56 -5.66 -13.48
C ALA A 330 -1.51 -6.48 -14.78
N ALA A 331 -0.52 -7.36 -14.92
CA ALA A 331 -0.37 -8.24 -16.08
C ALA A 331 -1.52 -9.25 -16.18
N GLU A 332 -1.92 -9.86 -15.06
CA GLU A 332 -3.06 -10.78 -14.99
C GLU A 332 -4.38 -10.08 -15.35
N GLN A 333 -4.61 -8.87 -14.84
CA GLN A 333 -5.79 -8.07 -15.19
C GLN A 333 -5.81 -7.71 -16.70
N ALA A 334 -4.65 -7.43 -17.29
CA ALA A 334 -4.53 -7.19 -18.73
C ALA A 334 -4.82 -8.46 -19.55
N LEU A 335 -4.34 -9.61 -19.10
CA LEU A 335 -4.60 -10.90 -19.75
C LEU A 335 -6.08 -11.30 -19.64
N ALA A 336 -6.70 -11.13 -18.48
CA ALA A 336 -8.12 -11.41 -18.27
C ALA A 336 -9.02 -10.57 -19.20
N ARG A 337 -8.67 -9.30 -19.43
CA ARG A 337 -9.33 -8.43 -20.42
C ARG A 337 -9.16 -8.93 -21.85
N THR A 338 -8.02 -9.53 -22.16
CA THR A 338 -7.68 -10.05 -23.49
C THR A 338 -8.38 -11.38 -23.77
N VAL A 339 -8.48 -12.27 -22.77
CA VAL A 339 -9.14 -13.59 -22.87
C VAL A 339 -10.67 -13.47 -22.93
N ALA A 340 -11.25 -12.44 -22.31
CA ALA A 340 -12.68 -12.15 -22.41
C ALA A 340 -13.14 -11.68 -23.82
N ALA A 341 -12.22 -11.50 -24.78
CA ALA A 341 -12.51 -11.01 -26.12
C ALA A 341 -12.41 -12.11 -27.20
N ARG A 342 -13.57 -12.58 -27.70
CA ARG A 342 -13.76 -13.25 -29.02
C ARG A 342 -14.99 -12.63 -29.74
N PRO A 343 -15.14 -12.78 -31.08
CA PRO A 343 -15.13 -11.63 -32.00
C PRO A 343 -16.46 -10.89 -32.23
N VAL A 344 -16.28 -9.56 -32.39
CA VAL A 344 -17.07 -8.52 -33.08
C VAL A 344 -18.54 -8.33 -32.69
N ARG A 345 -18.75 -7.44 -31.72
CA ARG A 345 -19.43 -6.14 -31.90
C ARG A 345 -18.66 -5.09 -31.09
N HIS A 346 -18.09 -4.07 -31.75
CA HIS A 346 -17.35 -2.99 -31.08
C HIS A 346 -18.23 -2.28 -30.04
N ARG A 347 -17.82 -2.33 -28.75
CA ARG A 347 -18.14 -1.41 -27.62
C ARG A 347 -17.57 -2.02 -26.31
N GLY A 348 -16.91 -1.33 -25.39
CA GLY A 348 -16.59 0.10 -25.23
C GLY A 348 -15.16 0.29 -24.70
N SER A 349 -14.38 1.23 -25.26
CA SER A 349 -14.39 2.67 -24.96
C SER A 349 -13.72 2.97 -23.61
N ARG A 350 -12.38 3.01 -23.60
CA ARG A 350 -11.65 3.84 -22.63
C ARG A 350 -11.89 5.29 -23.05
N THR A 351 -12.18 6.17 -22.09
CA THR A 351 -12.17 7.61 -22.31
C THR A 351 -10.76 8.02 -22.72
N VAL A 352 -10.63 8.68 -23.87
CA VAL A 352 -9.37 9.20 -24.39
C VAL A 352 -9.31 10.70 -24.13
N LEU A 353 -8.18 11.19 -23.62
CA LEU A 353 -7.96 12.61 -23.44
C LEU A 353 -7.96 13.28 -24.82
N ASN A 354 -8.81 14.28 -24.99
CA ASN A 354 -8.88 15.09 -26.20
C ASN A 354 -8.10 16.38 -25.99
N GLY A 355 -7.24 16.74 -26.94
CA GLY A 355 -6.74 18.10 -27.02
C GLY A 355 -7.86 19.05 -27.44
N VAL A 356 -7.90 20.27 -26.90
CA VAL A 356 -8.92 21.27 -27.26
C VAL A 356 -8.25 22.38 -28.04
N GLY A 357 -8.67 22.55 -29.30
CA GLY A 357 -8.36 23.72 -30.11
C GLY A 357 -9.58 24.63 -30.20
N VAL A 358 -9.37 25.94 -30.19
CA VAL A 358 -10.44 26.94 -30.33
C VAL A 358 -10.24 27.72 -31.61
N HIS A 359 -11.33 28.01 -32.31
CA HIS A 359 -11.31 28.66 -33.61
C HIS A 359 -12.38 29.74 -33.68
N LEU A 360 -12.06 30.88 -34.28
CA LEU A 360 -12.98 31.98 -34.47
C LEU A 360 -13.58 31.97 -35.88
N HIS A 361 -14.87 31.67 -35.98
CA HIS A 361 -15.69 31.92 -37.16
C HIS A 361 -16.20 33.35 -37.12
N LEU A 362 -15.38 34.28 -37.62
CA LEU A 362 -15.76 35.68 -37.78
C LEU A 362 -16.41 35.87 -39.16
N GLN A 363 -17.62 36.43 -39.18
CA GLN A 363 -18.38 36.69 -40.40
C GLN A 363 -18.73 38.18 -40.48
N ASP A 364 -18.43 38.82 -41.60
CA ASP A 364 -18.81 40.22 -41.83
C ASP A 364 -20.26 40.38 -42.28
N ASP A 365 -20.71 41.63 -42.43
CA ASP A 365 -22.07 41.97 -42.86
C ASP A 365 -22.41 41.46 -44.28
N GLU A 366 -21.41 41.17 -45.10
CA GLU A 366 -21.55 40.61 -46.44
C GLU A 366 -21.60 39.07 -46.42
N GLY A 367 -21.40 38.44 -45.26
CA GLY A 367 -21.42 37.00 -45.09
C GLY A 367 -20.08 36.32 -45.36
N ARG A 368 -19.01 37.09 -45.58
CA ARG A 368 -17.65 36.55 -45.81
C ARG A 368 -17.01 36.15 -44.50
N ILE A 369 -16.11 35.18 -44.55
CA ILE A 369 -15.44 34.60 -43.38
C ILE A 369 -13.98 35.04 -43.37
N LEU A 370 -13.50 35.49 -42.21
CA LEU A 370 -12.09 35.84 -42.03
C LEU A 370 -11.24 34.57 -41.93
N LEU A 371 -10.20 34.48 -42.76
CA LEU A 371 -9.19 33.42 -42.70
C LEU A 371 -7.79 34.03 -42.70
N GLY A 372 -6.85 33.39 -42.01
CA GLY A 372 -5.43 33.73 -41.98
C GLY A 372 -4.61 32.78 -42.86
N LEU A 373 -3.56 33.29 -43.50
CA LEU A 373 -2.59 32.46 -44.22
C LEU A 373 -1.42 32.11 -43.30
N ARG A 374 -1.23 30.83 -42.99
CA ARG A 374 -0.17 30.38 -42.07
C ARG A 374 1.22 30.59 -42.66
N HIS A 375 2.17 31.02 -41.82
CA HIS A 375 3.57 31.16 -42.20
C HIS A 375 4.14 29.81 -42.71
N PRO A 376 5.00 29.79 -43.75
CA PRO A 376 5.61 28.56 -44.29
C PRO A 376 6.26 27.68 -43.23
N ASP A 377 6.89 28.29 -42.22
CA ASP A 377 7.60 27.60 -41.15
C ASP A 377 6.69 27.04 -40.04
N SER A 378 5.37 27.15 -40.21
CA SER A 378 4.42 26.58 -39.26
C SER A 378 4.59 25.06 -39.15
N ALA A 379 4.80 24.56 -37.92
CA ALA A 379 4.95 23.12 -37.64
C ALA A 379 3.74 22.27 -38.10
N PHE A 380 2.57 22.90 -38.26
CA PHE A 380 1.38 22.30 -38.81
C PHE A 380 0.82 23.19 -39.94
N ALA A 381 0.57 22.57 -41.11
CA ALA A 381 -0.09 23.18 -42.26
C ALA A 381 0.47 24.55 -42.71
N GLY A 382 1.78 24.68 -42.84
CA GLY A 382 2.40 25.88 -43.44
C GLY A 382 1.88 26.15 -44.86
N ASN A 383 1.84 27.43 -45.28
CA ASN A 383 1.27 27.87 -46.56
C ASN A 383 -0.22 27.52 -46.79
N THR A 384 -0.97 27.28 -45.71
CA THR A 384 -2.38 26.91 -45.77
C THR A 384 -3.24 27.96 -45.06
N TRP A 385 -4.43 28.26 -45.59
CA TRP A 385 -5.40 29.12 -44.94
C TRP A 385 -6.07 28.40 -43.75
N HIS A 386 -6.36 29.12 -42.66
CA HIS A 386 -7.05 28.59 -41.48
C HIS A 386 -7.86 29.67 -40.76
N TYR A 387 -8.71 29.27 -39.82
CA TYR A 387 -9.29 30.21 -38.86
C TYR A 387 -8.23 30.87 -37.99
N LEU A 388 -8.53 32.05 -37.46
CA LEU A 388 -7.88 32.52 -36.23
C LEU A 388 -8.11 31.46 -35.15
N SER A 389 -7.03 30.94 -34.57
CA SER A 389 -7.12 29.72 -33.77
C SER A 389 -6.00 29.57 -32.77
N GLY A 390 -6.32 29.03 -31.58
CA GLY A 390 -5.33 28.71 -30.56
C GLY A 390 -5.53 27.34 -29.94
N LYS A 391 -4.49 26.87 -29.26
CA LYS A 391 -4.57 25.67 -28.43
C LYS A 391 -4.99 26.08 -27.03
N CYS A 392 -6.06 25.49 -26.52
CA CYS A 392 -6.52 25.78 -25.17
C CYS A 392 -5.49 25.29 -24.15
N GLU A 393 -5.02 26.20 -23.31
CA GLU A 393 -4.13 25.90 -22.18
C GLU A 393 -4.97 25.61 -20.92
N GLN A 394 -4.43 25.88 -19.72
CA GLN A 394 -5.20 25.82 -18.47
C GLN A 394 -6.12 27.04 -18.29
N GLU A 395 -7.06 27.18 -19.22
CA GLU A 395 -8.06 28.24 -19.26
C GLU A 395 -9.37 27.71 -19.85
N SER A 396 -10.45 28.51 -19.84
CA SER A 396 -11.69 28.12 -20.53
C SER A 396 -11.55 28.30 -22.03
N ALA A 397 -12.25 27.50 -22.85
CA ALA A 397 -12.21 27.63 -24.30
C ALA A 397 -12.61 29.04 -24.79
N LEU A 398 -13.54 29.70 -24.08
CA LEU A 398 -13.95 31.07 -24.39
C LEU A 398 -12.87 32.09 -24.01
N THR A 399 -12.20 31.90 -22.87
CA THR A 399 -11.06 32.72 -22.45
C THR A 399 -9.92 32.61 -23.47
N CYS A 400 -9.59 31.37 -23.88
CA CYS A 400 -8.60 31.10 -24.91
C CYS A 400 -8.95 31.82 -26.22
N LEU A 401 -10.18 31.67 -26.72
CA LEU A 401 -10.63 32.32 -27.95
C LEU A 401 -10.44 33.84 -27.91
N ILE A 402 -10.84 34.49 -26.81
CA ILE A 402 -10.75 35.96 -26.66
C ILE A 402 -9.30 36.42 -26.57
N ARG A 403 -8.46 35.65 -25.86
CA ARG A 403 -7.02 35.91 -25.79
C ARG A 403 -6.38 35.83 -27.17
N GLU A 404 -6.60 34.73 -27.89
CA GLU A 404 -6.04 34.51 -29.24
C GLU A 404 -6.56 35.56 -30.24
N ALA A 405 -7.85 35.92 -30.19
CA ALA A 405 -8.42 36.95 -31.06
C ALA A 405 -7.74 38.32 -30.87
N ARG A 406 -7.39 38.65 -29.63
CA ARG A 406 -6.68 39.87 -29.29
C ARG A 406 -5.20 39.80 -29.66
N GLU A 407 -4.54 38.68 -29.38
CA GLU A 407 -3.11 38.47 -29.62
C GLU A 407 -2.77 38.39 -31.10
N GLU A 408 -3.53 37.63 -31.89
CA GLU A 408 -3.23 37.41 -33.31
C GLU A 408 -3.76 38.53 -34.22
N ALA A 409 -4.92 39.11 -33.87
CA ALA A 409 -5.66 40.00 -34.77
C ALA A 409 -6.08 41.36 -34.18
N GLY A 410 -5.78 41.63 -32.90
CA GLY A 410 -6.16 42.88 -32.24
C GLY A 410 -7.65 43.05 -31.98
N LEU A 411 -8.43 41.97 -32.14
CA LEU A 411 -9.89 42.00 -32.00
C LEU A 411 -10.28 41.95 -30.52
N VAL A 412 -11.22 42.81 -30.13
CA VAL A 412 -11.81 42.79 -28.79
C VAL A 412 -13.23 42.23 -28.88
N ILE A 413 -13.48 41.16 -28.15
CA ILE A 413 -14.75 40.42 -28.19
C ILE A 413 -15.26 40.27 -26.75
N ASP A 414 -16.50 40.69 -26.51
CA ASP A 414 -17.16 40.42 -25.23
C ASP A 414 -17.62 38.96 -25.19
N PRO A 415 -17.32 38.19 -24.12
CA PRO A 415 -17.81 36.83 -23.94
C PRO A 415 -19.31 36.65 -24.22
N VAL A 416 -20.16 37.64 -23.93
CA VAL A 416 -21.62 37.55 -24.13
C VAL A 416 -22.03 37.52 -25.61
N ASP A 417 -21.17 38.02 -26.49
CA ASP A 417 -21.40 38.08 -27.94
C ASP A 417 -20.86 36.86 -28.67
N VAL A 418 -20.39 35.84 -27.94
CA VAL A 418 -19.82 34.61 -28.50
C VAL A 418 -20.75 33.43 -28.29
N SER A 419 -20.93 32.64 -29.35
CA SER A 419 -21.68 31.37 -29.29
C SER A 419 -20.89 30.25 -29.95
N LEU A 420 -21.03 29.02 -29.47
CA LEU A 420 -20.47 27.86 -30.15
C LEU A 420 -21.22 27.63 -31.46
N ALA A 421 -20.52 27.68 -32.58
CA ALA A 421 -21.08 27.52 -33.91
C ALA A 421 -20.95 26.08 -34.43
N HIS A 422 -19.83 25.41 -34.13
CA HIS A 422 -19.55 24.06 -34.62
C HIS A 422 -18.51 23.33 -33.78
N VAL A 423 -18.52 22.01 -33.85
CA VAL A 423 -17.46 21.16 -33.28
C VAL A 423 -16.92 20.22 -34.35
N VAL A 424 -15.61 20.18 -34.54
CA VAL A 424 -14.95 19.14 -35.34
C VAL A 424 -14.19 18.22 -34.42
N HIS A 425 -14.51 16.93 -34.44
CA HIS A 425 -13.79 15.89 -33.72
C HIS A 425 -12.86 15.17 -34.68
N ALA A 426 -11.57 15.48 -34.57
CA ALA A 426 -10.57 15.10 -35.56
C ALA A 426 -9.50 14.19 -34.96
N VAL A 427 -8.98 13.28 -35.79
CA VAL A 427 -7.76 12.51 -35.54
C VAL A 427 -6.80 12.80 -36.69
N ASP A 428 -5.72 13.54 -36.42
CA ASP A 428 -4.79 14.00 -37.47
C ASP A 428 -3.97 12.85 -38.10
N ALA A 429 -3.69 11.80 -37.32
CA ALA A 429 -2.97 10.63 -37.79
C ALA A 429 -3.51 9.35 -37.11
N PRO A 430 -3.55 8.20 -37.80
CA PRO A 430 -3.99 6.93 -37.20
C PRO A 430 -3.22 6.62 -35.92
N GLY A 431 -3.94 6.48 -34.80
CA GLY A 431 -3.36 6.22 -33.48
C GLY A 431 -2.85 7.47 -32.72
N GLY A 432 -2.98 8.67 -33.28
CA GLY A 432 -2.76 9.93 -32.58
C GLY A 432 -3.87 10.27 -31.57
N PRO A 433 -3.62 11.18 -30.61
CA PRO A 433 -4.65 11.63 -29.69
C PRO A 433 -5.74 12.40 -30.46
N PRO A 434 -7.03 12.19 -30.14
CA PRO A 434 -8.10 12.94 -30.78
C PRO A 434 -8.08 14.41 -30.33
N LEU A 435 -8.57 15.28 -31.21
CA LEU A 435 -8.70 16.71 -30.98
C LEU A 435 -10.16 17.13 -31.10
N MET A 436 -10.63 17.89 -30.13
CA MET A 436 -11.89 18.63 -30.21
C MET A 436 -11.60 20.06 -30.65
N GLN A 437 -11.96 20.37 -31.89
CA GLN A 437 -11.86 21.71 -32.47
C GLN A 437 -13.19 22.43 -32.22
N LEU A 438 -13.22 23.33 -31.25
CA LEU A 438 -14.39 24.14 -30.89
C LEU A 438 -14.39 25.41 -31.73
N VAL A 439 -15.39 25.57 -32.58
CA VAL A 439 -15.51 26.73 -33.48
C VAL A 439 -16.58 27.65 -32.94
N PHE A 440 -16.18 28.85 -32.54
CA PHE A 440 -17.04 29.87 -31.97
C PHE A 440 -17.34 30.96 -33.00
N ARG A 441 -18.57 31.44 -33.01
CA ARG A 441 -18.99 32.64 -33.75
C ARG A 441 -19.09 33.81 -32.79
N ALA A 442 -18.39 34.90 -33.13
CA ALA A 442 -18.61 36.20 -32.51
C ALA A 442 -19.67 36.95 -33.32
N HIS A 443 -20.72 37.43 -32.65
CA HIS A 443 -21.80 38.22 -33.24
C HIS A 443 -21.49 39.71 -33.24
N ARG A 444 -20.60 40.14 -32.34
CA ARG A 444 -20.10 41.52 -32.22
C ARG A 444 -18.64 41.49 -31.79
N TRP A 445 -17.87 42.45 -32.29
CA TRP A 445 -16.48 42.67 -31.91
C TRP A 445 -16.10 44.13 -32.18
N GLU A 446 -14.99 44.56 -31.61
CA GLU A 446 -14.36 45.85 -31.87
C GLU A 446 -12.96 45.64 -32.47
N GLY A 447 -12.55 46.59 -33.33
CA GLY A 447 -11.28 46.53 -34.05
C GLY A 447 -11.41 45.95 -35.47
N ASN A 448 -10.40 46.23 -36.29
CA ASN A 448 -10.22 45.60 -37.59
C ASN A 448 -9.14 44.52 -37.45
N PRO A 449 -9.23 43.39 -38.16
CA PRO A 449 -8.19 42.37 -38.12
C PRO A 449 -6.84 42.93 -38.58
N GLU A 450 -5.87 42.97 -37.66
CA GLU A 450 -4.50 43.39 -37.90
C GLU A 450 -3.55 42.18 -37.85
N LEU A 451 -2.38 42.27 -38.49
CA LEU A 451 -1.39 41.20 -38.42
C LEU A 451 -0.43 41.46 -37.25
N LEU A 452 -0.74 40.92 -36.08
CA LEU A 452 0.06 41.16 -34.85
C LEU A 452 1.15 40.12 -34.61
N GLU A 453 1.01 38.92 -35.19
CA GLU A 453 2.01 37.83 -35.13
C GLU A 453 2.52 37.46 -36.54
N PRO A 454 3.34 38.31 -37.17
CA PRO A 454 3.79 38.12 -38.55
C PRO A 454 4.71 36.90 -38.76
N ASP A 455 5.25 36.34 -37.67
CA ASP A 455 6.03 35.10 -37.65
C ASP A 455 5.15 33.84 -37.73
N LYS A 456 3.85 33.94 -37.42
CA LYS A 456 2.91 32.81 -37.46
C LYS A 456 1.87 32.92 -38.57
N CYS A 457 1.45 34.14 -38.91
CA CYS A 457 0.46 34.43 -39.94
C CYS A 457 1.03 35.46 -40.93
N LEU A 458 0.74 35.30 -42.22
CA LEU A 458 1.23 36.20 -43.29
C LEU A 458 0.18 37.23 -43.74
N SER A 459 -1.10 36.92 -43.60
CA SER A 459 -2.19 37.83 -44.01
C SER A 459 -3.54 37.36 -43.51
N TRP A 460 -4.43 38.31 -43.20
CA TRP A 460 -5.86 38.07 -43.03
C TRP A 460 -6.63 38.43 -44.30
N GLN A 461 -7.57 37.59 -44.73
CA GLN A 461 -8.45 37.86 -45.87
C GLN A 461 -9.88 37.39 -45.60
N TRP A 462 -10.85 38.12 -46.16
CA TRP A 462 -12.26 37.76 -46.14
C TRP A 462 -12.60 36.90 -47.36
N TRP A 463 -13.19 35.73 -47.11
CA TRP A 463 -13.52 34.75 -48.14
C TRP A 463 -15.01 34.47 -48.20
N GLU A 464 -15.55 34.37 -49.41
CA GLU A 464 -16.91 33.90 -49.63
C GLU A 464 -17.02 32.41 -49.21
N PRO A 465 -18.03 32.01 -48.41
CA PRO A 465 -18.20 30.62 -47.98
C PRO A 465 -18.34 29.63 -49.16
N THR A 466 -18.81 30.09 -50.31
CA THR A 466 -18.97 29.30 -51.54
C THR A 466 -17.74 29.31 -52.44
N ASN A 467 -16.72 30.13 -52.16
CA ASN A 467 -15.50 30.27 -52.96
C ASN A 467 -14.27 30.36 -52.06
N LEU A 468 -14.07 29.33 -51.24
CA LEU A 468 -12.95 29.21 -50.32
C LEU A 468 -11.63 28.89 -51.05
N PRO A 469 -10.46 29.23 -50.46
CA PRO A 469 -9.17 28.92 -51.06
C PRO A 469 -8.99 27.40 -51.20
N GLU A 470 -8.23 26.99 -52.22
CA GLU A 470 -7.90 25.57 -52.45
C GLU A 470 -7.06 25.01 -51.30
N GLN A 471 -6.04 25.75 -50.86
CA GLN A 471 -5.18 25.41 -49.72
C GLN A 471 -5.81 25.88 -48.41
N LEU A 472 -6.74 25.11 -47.85
CA LEU A 472 -7.43 25.38 -46.59
C LEU A 472 -7.31 24.17 -45.68
N VAL A 473 -7.04 24.39 -44.40
CA VAL A 473 -6.93 23.31 -43.41
C VAL A 473 -8.24 22.52 -43.33
N ASP A 474 -8.15 21.18 -43.32
CA ASP A 474 -9.30 20.30 -43.49
C ASP A 474 -10.39 20.48 -42.43
N TYR A 475 -10.03 20.64 -41.15
CA TYR A 475 -11.01 20.91 -40.10
C TYR A 475 -11.67 22.29 -40.26
N THR A 476 -10.96 23.29 -40.80
CA THR A 476 -11.53 24.62 -41.10
C THR A 476 -12.56 24.49 -42.22
N ARG A 477 -12.22 23.78 -43.30
CA ARG A 477 -13.14 23.52 -44.42
C ARG A 477 -14.39 22.77 -43.95
N ALA A 478 -14.21 21.74 -43.12
CA ALA A 478 -15.30 20.94 -42.57
C ALA A 478 -16.22 21.77 -41.67
N ALA A 479 -15.68 22.65 -40.83
CA ALA A 479 -16.44 23.55 -39.99
C ALA A 479 -17.24 24.57 -40.81
N ILE A 480 -16.65 25.25 -41.79
CA ILE A 480 -17.38 26.20 -42.65
C ILE A 480 -18.57 25.51 -43.34
N LYS A 481 -18.35 24.31 -43.89
CA LYS A 481 -19.41 23.53 -44.53
C LYS A 481 -20.49 23.11 -43.54
N GLY A 482 -20.12 22.67 -42.34
CA GLY A 482 -21.05 22.27 -41.28
C GLY A 482 -21.94 23.43 -40.84
N ILE A 483 -21.33 24.59 -40.57
CA ILE A 483 -22.01 25.82 -40.17
C ILE A 483 -23.01 26.27 -41.25
N SER A 484 -22.59 26.31 -42.52
CA SER A 484 -23.47 26.67 -43.65
C SER A 484 -24.64 25.70 -43.83
N ALA A 485 -24.47 24.44 -43.44
CA ALA A 485 -25.51 23.41 -43.49
C ALA A 485 -26.37 23.35 -42.21
N GLY A 486 -26.07 24.16 -41.19
CA GLY A 486 -26.73 24.08 -39.88
C GLY A 486 -26.44 22.78 -39.11
N SER A 487 -25.38 22.05 -39.48
CA SER A 487 -24.91 20.89 -38.70
C SER A 487 -24.01 21.38 -37.58
N PRO A 488 -24.21 20.97 -36.32
CA PRO A 488 -23.37 21.41 -35.20
C PRO A 488 -22.07 20.60 -35.04
N TYR A 489 -21.89 19.50 -35.79
CA TYR A 489 -20.82 18.54 -35.55
C TYR A 489 -20.30 17.88 -36.84
N THR A 490 -18.98 17.64 -36.91
CA THR A 490 -18.32 16.88 -37.98
C THR A 490 -17.19 15.99 -37.42
N GLU A 491 -16.99 14.82 -38.02
CA GLU A 491 -15.88 13.90 -37.71
C GLU A 491 -14.87 13.88 -38.85
N LEU A 492 -13.57 13.85 -38.53
CA LEU A 492 -12.48 13.74 -39.50
C LEU A 492 -11.41 12.76 -39.01
N GLY A 493 -10.88 11.93 -39.93
CA GLY A 493 -9.77 11.02 -39.63
C GLY A 493 -10.12 9.77 -38.82
N TRP A 494 -11.41 9.48 -38.63
CA TRP A 494 -11.92 8.26 -37.99
C TRP A 494 -12.12 7.10 -38.96
#